data_AF-A0A4Y8SDX2-F1
#
_entry.id   AF-A0A4Y8SDX2-F1
#
_cell.length_a   1.000
_cell.length_b   1.000
_cell.length_c   1.000
_cell.angle_alpha   90.00
_cell.angle_beta   90.00
_cell.angle_gamma   90.00
#
_symmetry.space_group_name_H-M   'P 1'
#
loop_
_entity.id
_entity.type
_entity.pdbx_description
1 polymer ?
#
loop_
_entity_poly.entity_id
_entity_poly.type
_entity_poly.pdbx_seq_one_letter_code
_entity_poly.pdbx_strand_id
1 'polypeptide(L)'
;MFDDDDWDDDDDDLEDMLDGEEATNLQMLNLIKKTNETYKEFIGNGYQDGNPVAGQPIGTGYTLVDKEENTLYETFDNDAEEAEFNLLKQLVFDDQNYEQAIPQLLQAIEKYPQREQFYFLLQFAYTHNNQFDESDVILERTYNRFPDYLPHRVDFADILLDQGRNDEIPAVFDNKADLADIYPGQTEFNIELAANYYGIMCRYYSIIGDIASADRYMDALINEDYNLITQYGTTLLKIPVYGFLTAKFEAMNTGDEALDF
;
A
#
# COMPACT_ATOMS: atom_id res chain seq x y z
N MET A 1 -32.81 30.25 46.07
CA MET A 1 -32.47 28.81 46.13
C MET A 1 -33.27 28.16 45.03
N PHE A 2 -32.77 27.95 43.83
CA PHE A 2 -31.44 28.11 43.24
C PHE A 2 -31.63 28.72 41.83
N ASP A 3 -30.62 29.43 41.35
CA ASP A 3 -30.58 30.14 40.06
C ASP A 3 -30.63 29.16 38.87
N ASP A 4 -31.32 29.60 37.82
CA ASP A 4 -31.34 29.03 36.46
C ASP A 4 -30.12 29.55 35.67
N ASP A 5 -28.92 29.07 35.98
CA ASP A 5 -27.71 29.33 35.19
C ASP A 5 -26.99 28.00 34.84
N ASP A 6 -26.55 27.97 33.58
CA ASP A 6 -25.49 27.13 32.99
C ASP A 6 -25.71 25.62 32.89
N TRP A 7 -26.39 25.24 31.81
CA TRP A 7 -25.95 24.10 30.98
C TRP A 7 -25.96 24.56 29.51
N ASP A 8 -25.04 25.48 29.19
CA ASP A 8 -24.39 25.46 27.88
C ASP A 8 -23.54 24.17 27.86
N ASP A 9 -24.17 23.04 27.53
CA ASP A 9 -23.43 21.88 27.05
C ASP A 9 -23.13 22.17 25.58
N ASP A 10 -21.96 22.78 25.38
CA ASP A 10 -21.20 22.75 24.13
C ASP A 10 -20.95 21.28 23.73
N ASP A 11 -21.98 20.64 23.18
CA ASP A 11 -21.90 19.31 22.53
C ASP A 11 -21.71 19.47 21.00
N ASP A 12 -21.29 20.65 20.54
CA ASP A 12 -20.96 20.95 19.14
C ASP A 12 -19.46 20.78 18.81
N ASP A 13 -18.60 20.41 19.77
CA ASP A 13 -17.13 20.43 19.60
C ASP A 13 -16.45 19.06 19.36
N LEU A 14 -17.20 17.98 19.15
CA LEU A 14 -16.62 16.66 18.79
C LEU A 14 -16.95 16.17 17.38
N GLU A 15 -17.97 16.73 16.72
CA GLU A 15 -18.30 16.37 15.34
C GLU A 15 -17.39 17.06 14.30
N ASP A 16 -16.66 18.11 14.70
CA ASP A 16 -15.73 18.87 13.83
C ASP A 16 -14.23 18.48 14.01
N MET A 17 -13.90 17.43 14.77
CA MET A 17 -12.50 17.14 15.15
C MET A 17 -11.77 16.04 14.37
N LEU A 18 -12.41 15.33 13.43
CA LEU A 18 -11.73 14.37 12.56
C LEU A 18 -12.30 14.49 11.15
N ASP A 19 -11.49 14.96 10.21
CA ASP A 19 -11.84 14.94 8.78
C ASP A 19 -12.34 13.53 8.42
N GLY A 20 -13.46 13.43 7.70
CA GLY A 20 -14.22 12.17 7.53
C GLY A 20 -13.42 10.97 7.01
N GLU A 21 -12.25 11.22 6.43
CA GLU A 21 -11.27 10.21 6.03
C GLU A 21 -10.56 9.55 7.22
N GLU A 22 -10.05 10.33 8.19
CA GLU A 22 -9.38 9.83 9.39
C GLU A 22 -10.34 8.99 10.24
N ALA A 23 -11.58 9.47 10.40
CA ALA A 23 -12.64 8.72 11.06
C ALA A 23 -12.91 7.37 10.35
N THR A 24 -12.89 7.35 9.02
CA THR A 24 -13.07 6.12 8.23
C THR A 24 -11.89 5.16 8.40
N ASN A 25 -10.66 5.67 8.42
CA ASN A 25 -9.47 4.86 8.61
C ASN A 25 -9.42 4.23 10.02
N LEU A 26 -9.83 4.98 11.05
CA LEU A 26 -9.93 4.45 12.40
C LEU A 26 -11.02 3.36 12.51
N GLN A 27 -12.16 3.54 11.84
CA GLN A 27 -13.19 2.51 11.75
C GLN A 27 -12.65 1.23 11.06
N MET A 28 -11.87 1.40 9.99
CA MET A 28 -11.21 0.30 9.29
C MET A 28 -10.25 -0.46 10.21
N LEU A 29 -9.39 0.26 10.95
CA LEU A 29 -8.49 -0.32 11.94
C LEU A 29 -9.23 -1.13 13.01
N ASN A 30 -10.32 -0.58 13.55
CA ASN A 30 -11.13 -1.26 14.55
C ASN A 30 -11.79 -2.52 13.99
N LEU A 31 -12.25 -2.48 12.74
CA LEU A 31 -12.82 -3.64 12.06
C LEU A 31 -11.78 -4.74 11.85
N ILE A 32 -10.55 -4.39 11.45
CA ILE A 32 -9.43 -5.33 11.32
C ILE A 32 -9.16 -6.01 12.65
N LYS A 33 -8.98 -5.23 13.73
CA LYS A 33 -8.69 -5.76 15.07
C LYS A 33 -9.76 -6.73 15.55
N LYS A 34 -11.03 -6.34 15.46
CA LYS A 34 -12.18 -7.18 15.86
C LYS A 34 -12.28 -8.46 15.02
N THR A 35 -12.04 -8.37 13.72
CA THR A 35 -12.08 -9.54 12.82
C THR A 35 -10.94 -10.50 13.15
N ASN A 36 -9.75 -9.98 13.46
CA ASN A 36 -8.61 -10.80 13.89
C ASN A 36 -8.89 -11.52 15.20
N GLU A 37 -9.48 -10.86 16.19
CA GLU A 37 -9.90 -11.49 17.44
C GLU A 37 -10.93 -12.61 17.19
N THR A 38 -11.99 -12.31 16.43
CA THR A 38 -13.04 -13.28 16.10
C THR A 38 -12.48 -14.50 15.36
N TYR A 39 -11.61 -14.27 14.37
CA TYR A 39 -10.97 -15.34 13.61
C TYR A 39 -10.09 -16.24 14.50
N LYS A 40 -9.33 -15.64 15.44
CA LYS A 40 -8.51 -16.37 16.42
C LYS A 40 -9.36 -17.23 17.36
N GLU A 41 -10.54 -16.75 17.77
CA GLU A 41 -11.48 -17.54 18.56
C GLU A 41 -12.06 -18.71 17.76
N PHE A 42 -12.43 -18.48 16.50
CA PHE A 42 -13.02 -19.49 15.62
C PHE A 42 -12.11 -20.71 15.41
N ILE A 43 -10.83 -20.47 15.11
CA ILE A 43 -9.83 -21.54 14.93
C ILE A 43 -9.40 -22.22 16.25
N GLY A 44 -9.81 -21.66 17.40
CA GLY A 44 -9.59 -22.18 18.76
C GLY A 44 -8.12 -22.39 19.16
N ASN A 45 -7.87 -23.12 20.25
CA ASN A 45 -6.52 -23.61 20.61
C ASN A 45 -5.97 -24.67 19.62
N GLY A 46 -6.74 -25.02 18.59
CA GLY A 46 -6.32 -25.79 17.41
C GLY A 46 -5.47 -24.96 16.45
N TYR A 47 -5.50 -23.63 16.60
CA TYR A 47 -4.31 -22.79 16.55
C TYR A 47 -3.38 -23.25 17.68
N GLN A 48 -2.73 -24.42 17.52
CA GLN A 48 -1.57 -24.76 18.32
C GLN A 48 -0.53 -23.69 18.03
N ASP A 49 -0.51 -22.62 18.84
CA ASP A 49 0.45 -21.56 18.65
C ASP A 49 0.44 -21.08 17.19
N GLY A 50 -0.74 -21.14 16.55
CA GLY A 50 -0.90 -21.44 15.13
C GLY A 50 0.10 -20.60 14.36
N ASN A 51 1.19 -21.26 14.02
CA ASN A 51 2.43 -20.64 13.63
C ASN A 51 2.33 -19.17 13.22
N PRO A 52 2.90 -18.23 13.99
CA PRO A 52 3.84 -17.34 13.34
C PRO A 52 4.95 -18.15 12.63
N VAL A 53 5.18 -19.42 13.03
CA VAL A 53 6.40 -20.19 12.74
C VAL A 53 6.91 -19.99 11.34
N ALA A 54 8.18 -19.63 11.44
CA ALA A 54 9.17 -19.61 10.39
C ALA A 54 9.01 -18.46 9.40
N GLY A 55 8.27 -17.42 9.77
CA GLY A 55 8.47 -16.09 9.21
C GLY A 55 9.11 -15.15 10.22
N GLN A 56 10.17 -14.44 9.83
CA GLN A 56 10.53 -13.19 10.53
C GLN A 56 9.32 -12.23 10.43
N PRO A 57 8.99 -11.42 11.45
CA PRO A 57 7.97 -10.39 11.29
C PRO A 57 8.28 -9.54 10.05
N ILE A 58 7.24 -9.19 9.27
CA ILE A 58 7.41 -8.32 8.11
C ILE A 58 7.78 -6.93 8.60
N GLY A 59 8.69 -6.24 7.90
CA GLY A 59 9.08 -4.89 8.29
C GLY A 59 10.18 -4.86 9.36
N THR A 60 11.00 -5.91 9.46
CA THR A 60 12.11 -5.96 10.41
C THR A 60 13.46 -5.76 9.73
N GLY A 61 14.39 -5.09 10.40
CA GLY A 61 15.75 -4.85 9.88
C GLY A 61 15.93 -3.52 9.10
N TYR A 62 14.87 -2.72 8.99
CA TYR A 62 14.90 -1.36 8.45
C TYR A 62 13.88 -0.47 9.15
N THR A 63 13.94 0.84 8.88
CA THR A 63 12.96 1.83 9.36
C THR A 63 12.14 2.37 8.22
N LEU A 64 10.87 2.63 8.45
CA LEU A 64 10.05 3.41 7.52
C LEU A 64 10.26 4.89 7.81
N VAL A 65 10.46 5.67 6.76
CA VAL A 65 10.67 7.11 6.86
C VAL A 65 9.60 7.82 6.06
N ASP A 66 8.91 8.72 6.73
CA ASP A 66 8.07 9.73 6.07
C ASP A 66 8.98 10.86 5.62
N LYS A 67 9.53 10.70 4.42
CA LYS A 67 10.32 11.73 3.76
C LYS A 67 9.73 11.85 2.37
N GLU A 68 9.13 13.00 2.09
CA GLU A 68 8.76 13.44 0.73
C GLU A 68 9.97 13.36 -0.25
N GLU A 69 11.21 13.31 0.29
CA GLU A 69 12.47 13.48 -0.44
C GLU A 69 13.51 12.33 -0.26
N ASN A 70 13.13 11.08 0.02
CA ASN A 70 14.14 10.04 0.30
C ASN A 70 14.00 8.80 -0.58
N THR A 71 15.00 8.36 -1.34
CA THR A 71 16.28 8.92 -1.89
C THR A 71 16.95 7.82 -2.72
N LEU A 72 16.43 6.58 -2.73
CA LEU A 72 16.96 5.51 -3.57
C LEU A 72 16.88 5.84 -5.07
N TYR A 73 15.99 6.77 -5.42
CA TYR A 73 15.56 7.01 -6.78
C TYR A 73 15.56 8.49 -7.16
N GLU A 74 16.19 9.38 -6.40
CA GLU A 74 16.27 10.80 -6.78
C GLU A 74 17.74 11.21 -6.99
N THR A 75 18.50 10.37 -7.69
CA THR A 75 19.86 10.71 -8.14
C THR A 75 19.83 11.06 -9.62
N PHE A 76 20.12 12.32 -9.93
CA PHE A 76 20.16 12.84 -11.31
C PHE A 76 21.61 12.99 -11.79
N ASP A 77 21.83 12.94 -13.11
CA ASP A 77 23.20 13.04 -13.67
C ASP A 77 23.70 14.48 -13.61
N ASN A 78 22.79 15.44 -13.55
CA ASN A 78 23.06 16.87 -13.56
C ASN A 78 21.88 17.70 -13.06
N ASP A 79 22.16 18.92 -12.60
CA ASP A 79 21.19 19.88 -12.06
C ASP A 79 20.05 20.21 -13.04
N ALA A 80 20.29 20.16 -14.36
CA ALA A 80 19.25 20.48 -15.34
C ALA A 80 18.21 19.37 -15.47
N GLU A 81 18.65 18.12 -15.31
CA GLU A 81 17.77 16.96 -15.25
C GLU A 81 16.93 16.96 -13.97
N GLU A 82 17.57 17.21 -12.82
CA GLU A 82 16.90 17.35 -11.53
C GLU A 82 15.86 18.48 -11.54
N ALA A 83 16.22 19.65 -12.06
CA ALA A 83 15.30 20.79 -12.18
C ALA A 83 14.09 20.47 -13.07
N GLU A 84 14.30 19.73 -14.16
CA GLU A 84 13.24 19.30 -15.07
C GLU A 84 12.33 18.26 -14.42
N PHE A 85 12.90 17.32 -13.67
CA PHE A 85 12.13 16.37 -12.86
C PHE A 85 11.26 17.08 -11.82
N ASN A 86 11.84 18.00 -11.05
CA ASN A 86 11.12 18.73 -10.01
C ASN A 86 9.95 19.55 -10.57
N LEU A 87 10.12 20.18 -11.74
CA LEU A 87 9.04 20.90 -12.41
C LEU A 87 7.90 19.96 -12.81
N LEU A 88 8.22 18.78 -13.35
CA LEU A 88 7.21 17.82 -13.77
C LEU A 88 6.55 17.14 -12.57
N LYS A 89 7.29 16.90 -11.49
CA LYS A 89 6.78 16.41 -10.21
C LYS A 89 5.72 17.35 -9.66
N GLN A 90 6.04 18.65 -9.58
CA GLN A 90 5.10 19.69 -9.16
C GLN A 90 3.85 19.70 -10.04
N LEU A 91 4.02 19.63 -11.36
CA LEU A 91 2.88 19.67 -12.29
C LEU A 91 1.94 18.46 -12.14
N VAL A 92 2.49 17.29 -11.78
CA VAL A 92 1.74 16.05 -11.60
C VAL A 92 1.08 15.98 -10.23
N PHE A 93 1.82 16.21 -9.14
CA PHE A 93 1.29 15.99 -7.78
C PHE A 93 0.63 17.23 -7.19
N ASP A 94 1.27 18.39 -7.32
CA ASP A 94 0.80 19.62 -6.65
C ASP A 94 -0.31 20.28 -7.48
N ASP A 95 -0.06 20.46 -8.78
CA ASP A 95 -1.00 21.13 -9.69
C ASP A 95 -2.05 20.17 -10.26
N GLN A 96 -1.83 18.85 -10.18
CA GLN A 96 -2.67 17.80 -10.76
C GLN A 96 -3.03 18.05 -12.24
N ASN A 97 -2.13 18.68 -12.98
CA ASN A 97 -2.35 19.13 -14.34
C ASN A 97 -1.79 18.11 -15.34
N TYR A 98 -2.43 16.95 -15.38
CA TYR A 98 -1.97 15.79 -16.14
C TYR A 98 -1.94 16.04 -17.65
N GLU A 99 -2.93 16.78 -18.19
CA GLU A 99 -3.00 17.12 -19.62
C GLU A 99 -1.75 17.88 -20.09
N GLN A 100 -1.20 18.75 -19.23
CA GLN A 100 0.02 19.49 -19.51
C GLN A 100 1.29 18.68 -19.18
N ALA A 101 1.24 17.82 -18.15
CA ALA A 101 2.38 17.03 -17.71
C ALA A 101 2.76 15.94 -18.71
N ILE A 102 1.79 15.17 -19.21
CA ILE A 102 2.00 14.03 -20.11
C ILE A 102 2.89 14.36 -21.32
N PRO A 103 2.61 15.39 -22.15
CA PRO A 103 3.44 15.68 -23.31
C PRO A 103 4.87 16.10 -22.94
N GLN A 104 5.08 16.71 -21.76
CA GLN A 104 6.41 17.10 -21.29
C GLN A 104 7.17 15.90 -20.73
N LEU A 105 6.49 15.01 -20.01
CA LEU A 105 7.06 13.75 -19.52
C LEU A 105 7.51 12.84 -20.67
N LEU A 106 6.74 12.78 -21.76
CA LEU A 106 7.15 12.08 -22.98
C LEU A 106 8.45 12.65 -23.56
N GLN A 107 8.60 13.98 -23.60
CA GLN A 107 9.85 14.63 -24.05
C GLN A 107 11.02 14.37 -23.09
N ALA A 108 10.78 14.42 -21.78
CA ALA A 108 11.78 14.13 -20.77
C ALA A 108 12.28 12.68 -20.88
N ILE A 109 11.40 11.72 -21.15
CA ILE A 109 11.76 10.31 -21.39
C ILE A 109 12.61 10.14 -22.66
N GLU A 110 12.32 10.88 -23.73
CA GLU A 110 13.17 10.85 -24.93
C GLU A 110 14.57 11.39 -24.63
N LYS A 111 14.67 12.42 -23.78
CA LYS A 111 15.92 13.06 -23.37
C LYS A 111 16.71 12.24 -22.35
N TYR A 112 16.00 11.59 -21.42
CA TYR A 112 16.55 10.83 -20.30
C TYR A 112 15.98 9.39 -20.27
N PRO A 113 16.25 8.57 -21.30
CA PRO A 113 15.58 7.27 -21.44
C PRO A 113 15.97 6.24 -20.38
N GLN A 114 17.00 6.51 -19.57
CA GLN A 114 17.48 5.65 -18.48
C GLN A 114 17.02 6.12 -17.09
N ARG A 115 15.99 6.98 -17.06
CA ARG A 115 15.48 7.58 -15.83
C ARG A 115 14.07 7.17 -15.52
N GLU A 116 14.00 6.13 -14.71
CA GLU A 116 12.79 5.50 -14.21
C GLU A 116 11.79 6.48 -13.60
N GLN A 117 12.27 7.55 -12.96
CA GLN A 117 11.45 8.54 -12.27
C GLN A 117 10.49 9.26 -13.22
N PHE A 118 10.93 9.60 -14.44
CA PHE A 118 10.06 10.24 -15.43
C PHE A 118 8.99 9.26 -15.95
N TYR A 119 9.30 7.97 -16.04
CA TYR A 119 8.31 6.98 -16.42
C TYR A 119 7.28 6.76 -15.31
N PHE A 120 7.69 6.77 -14.05
CA PHE A 120 6.79 6.74 -12.90
C PHE A 120 5.81 7.92 -12.91
N LEU A 121 6.32 9.15 -13.07
CA LEU A 121 5.45 10.33 -13.20
C LEU A 121 4.50 10.23 -14.40
N LEU A 122 4.95 9.66 -15.53
CA LEU A 122 4.11 9.48 -16.72
C LEU A 122 2.99 8.47 -16.48
N GLN A 123 3.31 7.32 -15.89
CA GLN A 123 2.31 6.30 -15.53
C GLN A 123 1.31 6.90 -14.53
N PHE A 124 1.77 7.57 -13.47
CA PHE A 124 0.89 8.23 -12.51
C PHE A 124 -0.05 9.24 -13.21
N ALA A 125 0.50 10.09 -14.08
CA ALA A 125 -0.28 11.06 -14.83
C ALA A 125 -1.30 10.40 -15.76
N TYR A 126 -0.95 9.30 -16.43
CA TYR A 126 -1.91 8.54 -17.25
C TYR A 126 -3.05 7.97 -16.40
N THR A 127 -2.74 7.30 -15.28
CA THR A 127 -3.76 6.74 -14.37
C THR A 127 -4.73 7.82 -13.89
N HIS A 128 -4.21 8.97 -13.43
CA HIS A 128 -5.05 10.05 -12.90
C HIS A 128 -5.75 10.87 -13.99
N ASN A 129 -5.29 10.78 -15.24
CA ASN A 129 -6.00 11.29 -16.41
C ASN A 129 -6.98 10.27 -17.03
N ASN A 130 -7.26 9.15 -16.34
CA ASN A 130 -8.14 8.06 -16.79
C ASN A 130 -7.69 7.37 -18.09
N GLN A 131 -6.39 7.40 -18.38
CA GLN A 131 -5.75 6.76 -19.53
C GLN A 131 -5.12 5.43 -19.10
N PHE A 132 -5.96 4.50 -18.64
CA PHE A 132 -5.51 3.24 -18.03
C PHE A 132 -4.75 2.34 -19.01
N ASP A 133 -5.21 2.23 -20.26
CA ASP A 133 -4.53 1.42 -21.27
C ASP A 133 -3.10 1.93 -21.53
N GLU A 134 -2.90 3.25 -21.61
CA GLU A 134 -1.57 3.85 -21.76
C GLU A 134 -0.71 3.67 -20.51
N SER A 135 -1.31 3.77 -19.32
CA SER A 135 -0.63 3.51 -18.05
C SER A 135 -0.08 2.09 -17.97
N ASP A 136 -0.92 1.09 -18.29
CA ASP A 136 -0.56 -0.34 -18.29
C ASP A 136 0.57 -0.62 -19.28
N VAL A 137 0.49 -0.06 -20.50
CA VAL A 137 1.54 -0.24 -21.52
C VAL A 137 2.87 0.36 -21.07
N ILE A 138 2.86 1.53 -20.42
CA ILE A 138 4.08 2.13 -19.88
C ILE A 138 4.64 1.28 -18.75
N LEU A 139 3.80 0.83 -17.83
CA LEU A 139 4.22 0.04 -16.68
C LEU A 139 4.82 -1.32 -17.08
N GLU A 140 4.19 -2.04 -18.02
CA GLU A 140 4.76 -3.28 -18.56
C GLU A 140 6.15 -3.04 -19.19
N ARG A 141 6.30 -1.93 -19.92
CA ARG A 141 7.57 -1.58 -20.55
C ARG A 141 8.63 -1.21 -19.51
N THR A 142 8.26 -0.50 -18.46
CA THR A 142 9.19 0.03 -17.45
C THR A 142 9.59 -1.03 -16.45
N TYR A 143 8.68 -1.94 -16.06
CA TYR A 143 9.00 -3.12 -15.28
C TYR A 143 10.11 -3.96 -15.94
N ASN A 144 9.99 -4.20 -17.25
CA ASN A 144 11.03 -4.94 -18.00
C ASN A 144 12.35 -4.17 -18.15
N ARG A 145 12.31 -2.84 -18.14
CA ARG A 145 13.47 -1.97 -18.37
C ARG A 145 14.23 -1.66 -17.09
N PHE A 146 13.51 -1.51 -15.98
CA PHE A 146 14.02 -1.12 -14.66
C PHE A 146 13.57 -2.16 -13.62
N PRO A 147 14.03 -3.43 -13.74
CA PRO A 147 13.52 -4.53 -12.94
C PRO A 147 13.77 -4.38 -11.44
N ASP A 148 14.75 -3.56 -11.04
CA ASP A 148 15.09 -3.32 -9.64
C ASP A 148 14.28 -2.18 -9.00
N TYR A 149 13.51 -1.41 -9.79
CA TYR A 149 12.77 -0.24 -9.32
C TYR A 149 11.48 -0.66 -8.58
N LEU A 150 11.49 -0.55 -7.25
CA LEU A 150 10.40 -1.06 -6.41
C LEU A 150 9.01 -0.50 -6.79
N PRO A 151 8.81 0.80 -7.06
CA PRO A 151 7.49 1.31 -7.42
C PRO A 151 6.88 0.59 -8.64
N HIS A 152 7.66 0.37 -9.71
CA HIS A 152 7.16 -0.36 -10.88
C HIS A 152 6.86 -1.84 -10.57
N ARG A 153 7.58 -2.47 -9.64
CA ARG A 153 7.29 -3.85 -9.22
C ARG A 153 5.97 -3.92 -8.45
N VAL A 154 5.74 -2.97 -7.54
CA VAL A 154 4.51 -2.88 -6.74
C VAL A 154 3.31 -2.64 -7.65
N ASP A 155 3.38 -1.64 -8.53
CA ASP A 155 2.28 -1.33 -9.44
C ASP A 155 2.02 -2.47 -10.45
N PHE A 156 3.08 -3.10 -10.96
CA PHE A 156 2.92 -4.24 -11.87
C PHE A 156 2.29 -5.44 -11.15
N ALA A 157 2.63 -5.69 -9.88
CA ALA A 157 1.99 -6.71 -9.08
C ALA A 157 0.48 -6.41 -8.88
N ASP A 158 0.08 -5.16 -8.69
CA ASP A 158 -1.33 -4.80 -8.57
C ASP A 158 -2.13 -5.11 -9.86
N ILE A 159 -1.57 -4.76 -11.02
CA ILE A 159 -2.15 -5.13 -12.34
C ILE A 159 -2.29 -6.65 -12.48
N LEU A 160 -1.27 -7.42 -12.08
CA LEU A 160 -1.34 -8.87 -12.15
C LEU A 160 -2.46 -9.43 -11.25
N LEU A 161 -2.66 -8.87 -10.06
CA LEU A 161 -3.77 -9.26 -9.18
C LEU A 161 -5.13 -8.93 -9.79
N ASP A 162 -5.28 -7.75 -10.41
CA ASP A 162 -6.51 -7.35 -11.09
C ASP A 162 -6.82 -8.25 -12.30
N GLN A 163 -5.78 -8.72 -13.00
CA GLN A 163 -5.89 -9.67 -14.10
C GLN A 163 -6.06 -11.13 -13.64
N GLY A 164 -6.02 -11.40 -12.34
CA GLY A 164 -6.10 -12.74 -11.75
C GLY A 164 -4.87 -13.62 -12.01
N ARG A 165 -3.74 -13.02 -12.42
CA ARG A 165 -2.46 -13.66 -12.71
C ARG A 165 -1.61 -13.84 -11.44
N ASN A 166 -2.24 -14.41 -10.42
CA ASN A 166 -1.69 -14.49 -9.07
C ASN A 166 -0.43 -15.37 -8.99
N ASP A 167 -0.28 -16.33 -9.90
CA ASP A 167 0.87 -17.23 -9.96
C ASP A 167 2.19 -16.52 -10.35
N GLU A 168 2.11 -15.31 -10.92
CA GLU A 168 3.27 -14.52 -11.33
C GLU A 168 3.80 -13.61 -10.21
N ILE A 169 3.00 -13.31 -9.18
CA ILE A 169 3.35 -12.37 -8.10
C ILE A 169 4.65 -12.75 -7.37
N PRO A 170 4.92 -14.02 -7.01
CA PRO A 170 6.17 -14.37 -6.35
C PRO A 170 7.41 -14.01 -7.17
N ALA A 171 7.35 -14.14 -8.50
CA ALA A 171 8.47 -13.83 -9.38
C ALA A 171 8.75 -12.32 -9.44
N VAL A 172 7.72 -11.47 -9.32
CA VAL A 172 7.88 -10.01 -9.28
C VAL A 172 8.78 -9.57 -8.14
N PHE A 173 8.74 -10.28 -7.00
CA PHE A 173 9.53 -9.98 -5.80
C PHE A 173 10.69 -10.96 -5.56
N ASP A 174 11.20 -11.60 -6.62
CA ASP A 174 12.31 -12.57 -6.55
C ASP A 174 12.06 -13.76 -5.59
N ASN A 175 10.80 -14.12 -5.37
CA ASN A 175 10.33 -15.10 -4.39
C ASN A 175 10.73 -14.75 -2.95
N LYS A 176 10.88 -13.45 -2.66
CA LYS A 176 11.19 -12.92 -1.33
C LYS A 176 9.96 -12.26 -0.73
N ALA A 177 9.86 -12.34 0.58
CA ALA A 177 8.67 -11.93 1.33
C ALA A 177 8.84 -10.59 2.06
N ASP A 178 10.04 -10.03 2.12
CA ASP A 178 10.30 -8.82 2.90
C ASP A 178 11.23 -7.89 2.12
N LEU A 179 11.04 -6.56 2.25
CA LEU A 179 11.87 -5.55 1.62
C LEU A 179 13.35 -5.68 2.01
N ALA A 180 13.65 -6.11 3.25
CA ALA A 180 15.02 -6.36 3.70
C ALA A 180 15.71 -7.47 2.89
N ASP A 181 14.96 -8.48 2.48
CA ASP A 181 15.45 -9.57 1.64
C ASP A 181 15.54 -9.12 0.18
N ILE A 182 14.55 -8.36 -0.29
CA ILE A 182 14.49 -7.87 -1.67
C ILE A 182 15.66 -6.93 -1.95
N TYR A 183 15.91 -5.99 -1.05
CA TYR A 183 16.97 -4.97 -1.14
C TYR A 183 17.96 -5.11 0.02
N PRO A 184 18.85 -6.12 0.00
CA PRO A 184 19.78 -6.36 1.09
C PRO A 184 20.75 -5.17 1.24
N GLY A 185 20.81 -4.63 2.45
CA GLY A 185 21.65 -3.47 2.78
C GLY A 185 20.90 -2.13 2.81
N GLN A 186 19.64 -2.10 2.37
CA GLN A 186 18.78 -0.94 2.53
C GLN A 186 18.22 -0.88 3.95
N THR A 187 18.47 0.22 4.66
CA THR A 187 18.06 0.39 6.06
C THR A 187 16.89 1.35 6.25
N GLU A 188 16.51 2.10 5.23
CA GLU A 188 15.38 3.03 5.24
C GLU A 188 14.50 2.79 4.01
N PHE A 189 13.18 2.75 4.18
CA PHE A 189 12.23 2.74 3.06
C PHE A 189 11.23 3.87 3.23
N ASN A 190 10.81 4.48 2.12
CA ASN A 190 9.71 5.43 2.14
C ASN A 190 8.45 4.71 2.67
N ILE A 191 7.76 5.37 3.60
CA ILE A 191 6.65 4.79 4.34
C ILE A 191 5.44 4.46 3.44
N GLU A 192 5.14 5.31 2.46
CA GLU A 192 4.04 5.11 1.50
C GLU A 192 4.32 3.90 0.60
N LEU A 193 5.54 3.81 0.07
CA LEU A 193 5.96 2.67 -0.76
C LEU A 193 5.92 1.35 0.02
N ALA A 194 6.31 1.36 1.29
CA ALA A 194 6.20 0.20 2.15
C ALA A 194 4.73 -0.17 2.43
N ALA A 195 3.87 0.82 2.69
CA ALA A 195 2.43 0.59 2.86
C ALA A 195 1.82 -0.06 1.60
N ASN A 196 2.15 0.45 0.42
CA ASN A 196 1.68 -0.10 -0.85
C ASN A 196 2.18 -1.55 -1.04
N TYR A 197 3.48 -1.80 -0.85
CA TYR A 197 4.03 -3.16 -0.90
C TYR A 197 3.33 -4.13 0.06
N TYR A 198 3.16 -3.75 1.33
CA TYR A 198 2.47 -4.61 2.31
C TYR A 198 1.00 -4.83 1.95
N GLY A 199 0.31 -3.80 1.44
CA GLY A 199 -1.05 -3.90 0.95
C GLY A 199 -1.18 -4.91 -0.19
N ILE A 200 -0.34 -4.80 -1.22
CA ILE A 200 -0.30 -5.73 -2.36
C ILE A 200 -0.04 -7.16 -1.91
N MET A 201 0.94 -7.37 -1.04
CA MET A 201 1.24 -8.71 -0.55
C MET A 201 0.12 -9.28 0.34
N CYS A 202 -0.50 -8.45 1.19
CA CYS A 202 -1.67 -8.85 1.97
C CYS A 202 -2.84 -9.26 1.06
N ARG A 203 -3.11 -8.48 0.01
CA ARG A 203 -4.12 -8.77 -1.02
C ARG A 203 -3.82 -10.09 -1.74
N TYR A 204 -2.58 -10.27 -2.19
CA TYR A 204 -2.13 -11.49 -2.87
C TYR A 204 -2.38 -12.75 -2.02
N TYR A 205 -1.90 -12.75 -0.77
CA TYR A 205 -2.04 -13.91 0.11
C TYR A 205 -3.50 -14.18 0.49
N SER A 206 -4.32 -13.12 0.60
CA SER A 206 -5.77 -13.26 0.80
C SER A 206 -6.44 -13.96 -0.39
N ILE A 207 -6.08 -13.59 -1.61
CA ILE A 207 -6.65 -14.17 -2.85
C ILE A 207 -6.32 -15.66 -3.00
N ILE A 208 -5.09 -16.06 -2.64
CA ILE A 208 -4.69 -17.49 -2.74
C ILE A 208 -5.10 -18.32 -1.51
N GLY A 209 -5.78 -17.71 -0.54
CA GLY A 209 -6.29 -18.37 0.67
C GLY A 209 -5.23 -18.66 1.74
N ASP A 210 -4.03 -18.10 1.63
CA ASP A 210 -3.00 -18.19 2.68
C ASP A 210 -3.19 -17.06 3.70
N ILE A 211 -4.20 -17.24 4.55
CA ILE A 211 -4.61 -16.26 5.56
C ILE A 211 -3.48 -15.97 6.56
N ALA A 212 -2.64 -16.96 6.88
CA ALA A 212 -1.54 -16.79 7.82
C ALA A 212 -0.47 -15.83 7.28
N SER A 213 -0.13 -15.94 5.99
CA SER A 213 0.76 -14.96 5.35
C SER A 213 0.10 -13.59 5.23
N ALA A 214 -1.19 -13.53 4.85
CA ALA A 214 -1.92 -12.26 4.77
C ALA A 214 -1.96 -11.52 6.11
N ASP A 215 -2.13 -12.25 7.21
CA ASP A 215 -2.08 -11.73 8.58
C ASP A 215 -0.76 -11.04 8.89
N ARG A 216 0.38 -11.60 8.47
CA ARG A 216 1.70 -11.00 8.73
C ARG A 216 1.88 -9.63 8.07
N TYR A 217 1.36 -9.45 6.86
CA TYR A 217 1.39 -8.15 6.20
C TYR A 217 0.36 -7.19 6.80
N MET A 218 -0.81 -7.69 7.20
CA MET A 218 -1.79 -6.87 7.90
C MET A 218 -1.25 -6.38 9.26
N ASP A 219 -0.55 -7.23 10.00
CA ASP A 219 0.13 -6.87 11.26
C ASP A 219 1.18 -5.78 11.04
N ALA A 220 1.92 -5.81 9.92
CA ALA A 220 2.85 -4.74 9.55
C ALA A 220 2.11 -3.42 9.22
N LEU A 221 0.93 -3.48 8.60
CA LEU A 221 0.10 -2.30 8.29
C LEU A 221 -0.54 -1.66 9.53
N ILE A 222 -0.93 -2.46 10.53
CA ILE A 222 -1.54 -1.96 11.79
C ILE A 222 -0.52 -1.73 12.92
N ASN A 223 0.76 -1.92 12.64
CA ASN A 223 1.83 -1.74 13.63
C ASN A 223 1.79 -0.32 14.22
N GLU A 224 1.86 -0.23 15.56
CA GLU A 224 1.66 1.03 16.29
C GLU A 224 2.76 2.07 16.08
N ASP A 225 3.96 1.67 15.63
CA ASP A 225 5.08 2.58 15.38
C ASP A 225 4.82 3.46 14.13
N TYR A 226 4.06 2.94 13.16
CA TYR A 226 3.82 3.61 11.87
C TYR A 226 2.33 3.88 11.59
N ASN A 227 1.42 3.06 12.11
CA ASN A 227 -0.04 3.15 11.92
C ASN A 227 -0.45 3.40 10.46
N LEU A 228 0.04 2.57 9.52
CA LEU A 228 -0.15 2.78 8.08
C LEU A 228 -1.63 2.80 7.67
N ILE A 229 -2.49 2.04 8.39
CA ILE A 229 -3.94 2.08 8.16
C ILE A 229 -4.55 3.44 8.49
N THR A 230 -4.13 4.11 9.56
CA THR A 230 -4.70 5.43 9.89
C THR A 230 -4.27 6.51 8.89
N GLN A 231 -3.06 6.38 8.35
CA GLN A 231 -2.49 7.33 7.39
C GLN A 231 -3.00 7.10 5.95
N TYR A 232 -3.09 5.85 5.49
CA TYR A 232 -3.29 5.51 4.07
C TYR A 232 -4.45 4.52 3.83
N GLY A 233 -5.32 4.32 4.83
CA GLY A 233 -6.38 3.31 4.81
C GLY A 233 -7.33 3.44 3.60
N THR A 234 -7.87 4.63 3.40
CA THR A 234 -8.85 4.99 2.37
C THR A 234 -8.25 5.24 1.00
N THR A 235 -6.99 5.69 0.94
CA THR A 235 -6.29 6.05 -0.30
C THR A 235 -5.61 4.86 -0.97
N LEU A 236 -4.84 4.07 -0.21
CA LEU A 236 -3.99 2.99 -0.74
C LEU A 236 -4.45 1.61 -0.27
N LEU A 237 -4.93 1.48 0.96
CA LEU A 237 -5.06 0.18 1.62
C LEU A 237 -6.48 -0.39 1.61
N LYS A 238 -7.45 0.34 1.05
CA LYS A 238 -8.87 -0.03 1.07
C LYS A 238 -9.15 -1.38 0.41
N ILE A 239 -8.57 -1.61 -0.77
CA ILE A 239 -8.74 -2.87 -1.52
C ILE A 239 -8.05 -4.03 -0.78
N PRO A 240 -6.76 -3.94 -0.39
CA PRO A 240 -6.10 -4.95 0.44
C PRO A 240 -6.88 -5.33 1.69
N VAL A 241 -7.34 -4.34 2.46
CA VAL A 241 -8.07 -4.58 3.70
C VAL A 241 -9.39 -5.29 3.44
N TYR A 242 -10.15 -4.86 2.42
CA TYR A 242 -11.40 -5.51 2.08
C TYR A 242 -11.20 -6.98 1.65
N GLY A 243 -10.17 -7.24 0.82
CA GLY A 243 -9.81 -8.59 0.40
C GLY A 243 -9.46 -9.48 1.58
N PHE A 244 -8.65 -8.97 2.50
CA PHE A 244 -8.25 -9.67 3.73
C PHE A 244 -9.45 -10.01 4.63
N LEU A 245 -10.32 -9.04 4.90
CA LEU A 245 -11.51 -9.26 5.74
C LEU A 245 -12.44 -10.30 5.11
N THR A 246 -12.69 -10.19 3.80
CA THR A 246 -13.51 -11.14 3.04
C THR A 246 -12.94 -12.56 3.15
N ALA A 247 -11.64 -12.73 2.93
CA ALA A 247 -10.99 -14.04 2.98
C ALA A 247 -11.10 -14.68 4.37
N LYS A 248 -11.00 -13.90 5.45
CA LYS A 248 -11.24 -14.40 6.81
C LYS A 248 -12.68 -14.82 7.05
N PHE A 249 -13.66 -14.02 6.61
CA PHE A 249 -15.07 -14.39 6.73
C PHE A 249 -15.41 -15.65 5.94
N GLU A 250 -14.88 -15.80 4.73
CA GLU A 250 -15.05 -17.02 3.92
C GLU A 250 -14.42 -18.25 4.59
N ALA A 251 -13.22 -18.11 5.16
CA ALA A 251 -12.57 -19.20 5.89
C ALA A 251 -13.38 -19.63 7.13
N MET A 252 -14.01 -18.69 7.84
CA MET A 252 -14.90 -19.02 8.96
C MET A 252 -16.18 -19.73 8.49
N ASN A 253 -16.79 -19.26 7.41
CA ASN A 253 -18.03 -19.84 6.89
C ASN A 253 -17.83 -21.24 6.28
N THR A 254 -16.71 -21.47 5.60
CA THR A 254 -16.38 -22.78 5.00
C THR A 254 -15.94 -23.82 6.03
N GLY A 255 -15.34 -23.38 7.15
CA GLY A 255 -14.99 -24.26 8.27
C GLY A 255 -16.23 -24.82 9.01
N ASP A 256 -17.33 -24.07 9.05
CA ASP A 256 -18.60 -24.53 9.64
C ASP A 256 -19.24 -25.69 8.84
N GLU A 257 -19.13 -25.70 7.50
CA GLU A 257 -19.67 -26.79 6.66
C GLU A 257 -18.91 -28.12 6.82
N ALA A 258 -17.66 -28.09 7.29
CA ALA A 258 -16.83 -29.28 7.48
C ALA A 258 -17.03 -29.99 8.83
N LEU A 259 -17.72 -29.36 9.78
CA LEU A 259 -17.96 -29.90 11.13
C LEU A 259 -19.30 -30.64 11.29
N ASP A 260 -20.11 -30.69 10.23
CA ASP A 260 -21.47 -31.25 10.21
C ASP A 260 -21.58 -32.68 9.62
N PHE A 261 -20.46 -33.44 9.52
CA PHE A 261 -20.44 -34.84 9.02
C PHE A 261 -19.96 -35.89 10.03
#